data_AF-A0A9E3WBR0-F1
#
_entry.id   AF-A0A9E3WBR0-F1
#
_cell.length_a   1.000
_cell.length_b   1.000
_cell.length_c   1.000
_cell.angle_alpha   90.00
_cell.angle_beta   90.00
_cell.angle_gamma   90.00
#
_symmetry.space_group_name_H-M   'P 1'
#
loop_
_entity.id
_entity.type
_entity.pdbx_description
1 polymer ?
#
loop_
_entity_poly.entity_id
_entity_poly.type
_entity_poly.pdbx_seq_one_letter_code
_entity_poly.pdbx_strand_id
1 'polypeptide(L)'
;MVITIQNQVYAFLVTVYGGFVLGFIYDIFKVTRRVFRLKKTFSNIADIIFWLFGTITMLYFMYISNYVEIRFYSFLGFAIGVILYYVLLSYFITQALIGIYEFTIKFLKKMAEIIIYPVKIVVNFFIVPYRFTRKILTLPGAFLKNNLTHFKIFKRKK
;
A
#
# COMPACT_ATOMS: atom_id res chain seq x y z
N MET A 1 12.44 -47.29 -8.19
CA MET A 1 12.15 -47.16 -6.74
C MET A 1 10.72 -47.57 -6.50
N VAL A 2 10.46 -48.50 -5.56
CA VAL A 2 9.08 -48.85 -5.19
C VAL A 2 8.47 -47.66 -4.46
N ILE A 3 7.41 -47.08 -5.01
CA ILE A 3 6.67 -46.00 -4.36
C ILE A 3 5.82 -46.66 -3.26
N THR A 4 6.25 -46.54 -2.02
CA THR A 4 5.48 -47.03 -0.87
C THR A 4 4.29 -46.11 -0.59
N ILE A 5 3.21 -46.67 -0.05
CA ILE A 5 2.01 -45.91 0.35
C ILE A 5 2.39 -44.80 1.36
N GLN A 6 3.33 -45.09 2.25
CA GLN A 6 3.86 -44.11 3.21
C GLN A 6 4.47 -42.88 2.52
N ASN A 7 5.26 -43.07 1.46
CA ASN A 7 5.84 -41.95 0.72
C ASN A 7 4.77 -41.11 0.01
N GLN A 8 3.69 -41.73 -0.47
CA GLN A 8 2.58 -40.99 -1.09
C GLN A 8 1.82 -40.13 -0.08
N VAL A 9 1.55 -40.67 1.12
CA VAL A 9 0.91 -39.91 2.21
C VAL A 9 1.79 -38.76 2.68
N TYR A 10 3.10 -39.00 2.87
CA TYR A 10 4.05 -37.95 3.22
C TYR A 10 4.08 -36.83 2.17
N ALA A 11 4.19 -37.20 0.90
CA ALA A 11 4.16 -36.27 -0.22
C ALA A 11 2.87 -35.41 -0.23
N PHE A 12 1.73 -36.04 0.02
CA PHE A 12 0.44 -35.35 0.10
C PHE A 12 0.39 -34.35 1.27
N LEU A 13 0.87 -34.73 2.46
CA LEU A 13 0.92 -33.80 3.60
C LEU A 13 1.86 -32.61 3.34
N VAL A 14 2.98 -32.83 2.66
CA VAL A 14 3.89 -31.76 2.24
C VAL A 14 3.20 -30.80 1.27
N THR A 15 2.42 -31.29 0.30
CA THR A 15 1.68 -30.41 -0.62
C THR A 15 0.51 -29.69 0.06
N VAL A 16 -0.13 -30.31 1.06
CA VAL A 16 -1.11 -29.62 1.94
C VAL A 16 -0.44 -28.47 2.67
N TYR A 17 0.71 -28.70 3.30
CA TYR A 17 1.48 -27.63 3.95
C TYR A 17 1.91 -26.54 2.95
N GLY A 18 2.33 -26.93 1.74
CA GLY A 18 2.58 -25.98 0.65
C GLY A 18 1.35 -25.12 0.32
N GLY A 19 0.15 -25.70 0.40
CA GLY A 19 -1.12 -24.98 0.28
C GLY A 19 -1.33 -23.93 1.38
N PHE A 20 -0.95 -24.24 2.63
CA PHE A 20 -0.96 -23.25 3.71
C PHE A 20 -0.03 -22.07 3.42
N VAL A 21 1.18 -22.35 2.94
CA VAL A 21 2.16 -21.31 2.58
C VAL A 21 1.64 -20.46 1.43
N LEU A 22 1.05 -21.06 0.40
CA LEU A 22 0.40 -20.34 -0.69
C LEU A 22 -0.74 -19.44 -0.21
N GLY A 23 -1.59 -19.93 0.69
CA GLY A 23 -2.65 -19.16 1.31
C GLY A 23 -2.12 -17.95 2.08
N PHE A 24 -1.04 -18.15 2.84
CA PHE A 24 -0.35 -17.06 3.55
C PHE A 24 0.22 -16.00 2.61
N ILE A 25 0.89 -16.43 1.54
CA ILE A 25 1.38 -15.53 0.50
C ILE A 25 0.21 -14.74 -0.10
N TYR A 26 -0.89 -15.41 -0.45
CA TYR A 26 -2.09 -14.76 -0.98
C TYR A 26 -2.64 -13.68 -0.04
N ASP A 27 -2.67 -13.93 1.27
CA ASP A 27 -3.11 -12.92 2.25
C ASP A 27 -2.24 -11.68 2.29
N ILE A 28 -0.91 -11.83 2.18
CA ILE A 28 0.01 -10.70 2.07
C ILE A 28 -0.32 -9.87 0.83
N PHE A 29 -0.49 -10.52 -0.33
CA PHE A 29 -0.84 -9.84 -1.58
C PHE A 29 -2.21 -9.15 -1.49
N LYS A 30 -3.21 -9.83 -0.92
CA LYS A 30 -4.57 -9.31 -0.70
C LYS A 30 -4.56 -8.05 0.17
N VAL A 31 -3.84 -8.07 1.29
CA VAL A 31 -3.75 -6.91 2.20
C VAL A 31 -2.96 -5.77 1.55
N THR A 32 -1.83 -6.07 0.93
CA THR A 32 -1.02 -5.09 0.19
C THR A 32 -1.86 -4.35 -0.85
N ARG A 33 -2.63 -5.08 -1.67
CA ARG A 33 -3.51 -4.49 -2.69
C ARG A 33 -4.56 -3.55 -2.08
N ARG A 34 -5.12 -3.90 -0.92
CA ARG A 34 -6.11 -3.10 -0.20
C ARG A 34 -5.49 -1.81 0.38
N VAL A 35 -4.32 -1.91 0.99
CA VAL A 35 -3.64 -0.80 1.66
C VAL A 35 -3.12 0.23 0.64
N PHE A 36 -2.44 -0.22 -0.42
CA PHE A 36 -1.84 0.69 -1.40
C PHE A 36 -2.84 1.25 -2.43
N ARG A 37 -4.11 0.83 -2.39
CA ARG A 37 -5.15 1.23 -3.37
C ARG A 37 -4.61 1.22 -4.81
N LEU A 38 -3.95 0.12 -5.18
CA LEU A 38 -3.25 0.01 -6.46
C LEU A 38 -4.20 0.37 -7.61
N LYS A 39 -3.82 1.37 -8.42
CA LYS A 39 -4.56 1.73 -9.64
C LYS A 39 -4.65 0.49 -10.55
N LYS A 40 -5.67 0.43 -11.41
CA LYS A 40 -5.99 -0.73 -12.25
C LYS A 40 -4.77 -1.34 -12.97
N THR A 41 -3.86 -0.51 -13.48
CA THR A 41 -2.62 -0.95 -14.14
C THR A 41 -1.64 -1.66 -13.20
N PHE A 42 -1.45 -1.15 -11.98
CA PHE A 42 -0.57 -1.77 -10.98
C PHE A 42 -1.17 -3.05 -10.40
N SER A 43 -2.50 -3.16 -10.38
CA SER A 43 -3.17 -4.40 -9.98
C SER A 43 -2.79 -5.57 -10.89
N ASN A 44 -2.76 -5.35 -12.20
CA ASN A 44 -2.41 -6.41 -13.16
C ASN A 44 -0.96 -6.89 -12.96
N ILE A 45 -0.03 -5.98 -12.69
CA ILE A 45 1.37 -6.32 -12.40
C ILE A 45 1.45 -7.15 -11.11
N ALA A 46 0.73 -6.73 -10.06
CA ALA A 46 0.68 -7.47 -8.81
C ALA A 46 0.10 -8.89 -8.99
N ASP A 47 -0.91 -9.03 -9.84
CA ASP A 47 -1.48 -10.35 -10.16
C ASP A 47 -0.45 -11.23 -10.88
N ILE A 48 0.29 -10.71 -11.87
CA ILE A 48 1.38 -11.45 -12.54
C ILE A 48 2.46 -11.89 -11.54
N ILE A 49 2.86 -11.00 -10.65
CA ILE A 49 3.85 -11.29 -9.60
C ILE A 49 3.32 -12.40 -8.68
N PHE A 50 2.05 -12.32 -8.26
CA PHE A 50 1.44 -13.35 -7.44
C PHE A 50 1.43 -14.72 -8.13
N TRP A 51 1.04 -14.77 -9.41
CA TRP A 51 1.06 -16.02 -10.20
C TRP A 51 2.48 -16.60 -10.32
N LEU A 52 3.50 -15.74 -10.47
CA LEU A 52 4.89 -16.18 -10.50
C LEU A 52 5.33 -16.77 -9.15
N PHE A 53 5.08 -16.07 -8.03
CA PHE A 53 5.41 -16.58 -6.70
C PHE A 53 4.63 -17.84 -6.35
N GLY A 54 3.36 -17.91 -6.75
CA GLY A 54 2.49 -19.07 -6.54
C GLY A 54 3.01 -20.30 -7.26
N THR A 55 3.38 -20.16 -8.54
CA THR A 55 3.94 -21.28 -9.32
C THR A 55 5.30 -21.72 -8.78
N ILE A 56 6.19 -20.79 -8.43
CA ILE A 56 7.49 -21.12 -7.79
C ILE A 56 7.27 -21.90 -6.49
N THR A 57 6.34 -21.45 -5.65
CA THR A 57 6.03 -22.12 -4.37
C THR A 57 5.47 -23.52 -4.61
N MET A 58 4.53 -23.67 -5.55
CA MET A 58 4.00 -25.00 -5.91
C MET A 58 5.10 -25.93 -6.40
N LEU A 59 5.95 -25.46 -7.32
CA LEU A 59 7.06 -26.25 -7.86
C LEU A 59 8.08 -26.62 -6.77
N TYR A 60 8.39 -25.72 -5.84
CA TYR A 60 9.29 -25.98 -4.73
C TYR A 60 8.79 -27.12 -3.83
N PHE A 61 7.52 -27.09 -3.41
CA PHE A 61 6.95 -28.15 -2.60
C PHE A 61 6.74 -29.46 -3.38
N MET A 62 6.49 -29.39 -4.70
CA MET A 62 6.49 -30.56 -5.57
C MET A 62 7.90 -31.16 -5.74
N TYR A 63 8.94 -30.33 -5.79
CA TYR A 63 10.33 -30.78 -5.85
C TYR A 63 10.72 -31.56 -4.59
N ILE A 64 10.41 -31.01 -3.40
CA ILE A 64 10.73 -31.65 -2.13
C ILE A 64 9.92 -32.94 -1.92
N SER A 65 8.67 -32.97 -2.35
CA SER A 65 7.81 -34.13 -2.13
C SER A 65 8.05 -35.28 -3.10
N ASN A 66 8.22 -35.01 -4.40
CA ASN A 66 8.31 -36.04 -5.44
C ASN A 66 9.20 -35.63 -6.63
N TYR A 67 10.21 -34.79 -6.44
CA TYR A 67 11.11 -34.34 -7.52
C TYR A 67 10.37 -33.75 -8.74
N VAL A 68 9.28 -33.02 -8.50
CA VAL A 68 8.45 -32.34 -9.53
C VAL A 68 7.69 -33.33 -10.43
N GLU A 69 7.50 -34.57 -10.01
CA GLU A 69 6.55 -35.43 -10.69
C GLU A 69 5.12 -34.87 -10.59
N ILE A 70 4.48 -34.68 -11.74
CA ILE A 70 3.13 -34.13 -11.84
C ILE A 70 2.14 -35.23 -11.45
N ARG A 71 1.63 -35.15 -10.22
CA ARG A 71 0.69 -36.13 -9.66
C ARG A 71 -0.59 -35.43 -9.21
N PHE A 72 -1.75 -36.02 -9.52
CA PHE A 72 -3.06 -35.40 -9.25
C PHE A 72 -3.29 -35.10 -7.76
N TYR A 73 -2.85 -36.00 -6.87
CA TYR A 73 -2.99 -35.80 -5.43
C TYR A 73 -2.18 -34.61 -4.91
N SER A 74 -1.07 -34.22 -5.59
CA SER A 74 -0.28 -33.05 -5.20
C SER A 74 -1.10 -31.77 -5.34
N PHE A 75 -1.82 -31.62 -6.45
CA PHE A 75 -2.74 -30.50 -6.70
C PHE A 75 -3.92 -30.49 -5.72
N LEU A 76 -4.49 -31.66 -5.43
CA LEU A 76 -5.53 -31.79 -4.40
C LEU A 76 -5.01 -31.34 -3.03
N GLY A 77 -3.77 -31.74 -2.67
CA GLY A 77 -3.14 -31.31 -1.42
C GLY A 77 -3.03 -29.80 -1.33
N PHE A 78 -2.53 -29.13 -2.37
CA PHE A 78 -2.49 -27.65 -2.41
C PHE A 78 -3.89 -27.04 -2.28
N ALA A 79 -4.88 -27.54 -3.02
CA ALA A 79 -6.24 -27.02 -2.97
C ALA A 79 -6.84 -27.14 -1.56
N ILE A 80 -6.71 -28.32 -0.95
CA ILE A 80 -7.17 -28.57 0.43
C ILE A 80 -6.41 -27.68 1.42
N GLY A 81 -5.09 -27.58 1.29
CA GLY A 81 -4.26 -26.75 2.16
C GLY A 81 -4.63 -25.27 2.11
N VAL A 82 -4.86 -24.72 0.90
CA VAL A 82 -5.32 -23.34 0.73
C VAL A 82 -6.70 -23.13 1.36
N ILE A 83 -7.64 -24.07 1.16
CA ILE A 83 -8.99 -24.00 1.75
C ILE A 83 -8.91 -24.04 3.28
N LEU A 84 -8.16 -24.98 3.84
CA LEU A 84 -7.96 -25.10 5.29
C LEU A 84 -7.33 -23.83 5.86
N TYR A 85 -6.27 -23.32 5.24
CA TYR A 85 -5.67 -22.06 5.63
C TYR A 85 -6.68 -20.90 5.60
N TYR A 86 -7.47 -20.82 4.53
CA TYR A 86 -8.46 -19.75 4.36
C TYR A 86 -9.50 -19.76 5.48
N VAL A 87 -10.03 -20.93 5.81
CA VAL A 87 -11.05 -21.09 6.85
C VAL A 87 -10.49 -20.89 8.25
N LEU A 88 -9.29 -21.40 8.53
CA LEU A 88 -8.75 -21.43 9.90
C LEU A 88 -7.95 -20.19 10.28
N LEU A 89 -7.08 -19.70 9.38
CA LEU A 89 -6.05 -18.71 9.72
C LEU A 89 -6.23 -17.37 9.01
N SER A 90 -6.86 -17.35 7.83
CA SER A 90 -6.84 -16.15 6.99
C SER A 90 -7.42 -14.92 7.69
N TYR A 91 -8.46 -15.09 8.50
CA TYR A 91 -9.03 -13.98 9.28
C TYR A 91 -7.99 -13.35 10.22
N PHE A 92 -7.35 -14.17 11.06
CA PHE A 92 -6.36 -13.71 12.04
C PHE A 92 -5.14 -13.09 11.36
N ILE A 93 -4.60 -13.75 10.33
CA ILE A 93 -3.44 -13.26 9.58
C ILE A 93 -3.77 -11.94 8.87
N THR A 94 -4.94 -11.85 8.23
CA THR A 94 -5.37 -10.62 7.55
C THR A 94 -5.44 -9.44 8.53
N GLN A 95 -6.00 -9.64 9.73
CA GLN A 95 -6.07 -8.59 10.75
C GLN A 95 -4.68 -8.19 11.26
N ALA A 96 -3.82 -9.17 11.54
CA ALA A 96 -2.45 -8.91 11.97
C ALA A 96 -1.67 -8.11 10.92
N LEU A 97 -1.77 -8.50 9.64
CA LEU A 97 -1.11 -7.80 8.54
C LEU A 97 -1.61 -6.35 8.40
N ILE A 98 -2.93 -6.12 8.50
CA ILE A 98 -3.48 -4.76 8.47
C ILE A 98 -2.91 -3.92 9.63
N GLY A 99 -2.86 -4.47 10.84
CA GLY A 99 -2.26 -3.80 12.00
C GLY A 99 -0.80 -3.41 11.78
N ILE A 100 0.01 -4.32 11.22
CA ILE A 100 1.41 -4.06 10.87
C ILE A 100 1.52 -2.94 9.83
N TYR A 101 0.68 -2.96 8.79
CA TYR A 101 0.66 -1.92 7.76
C TYR A 101 0.28 -0.54 8.33
N GLU A 102 -0.77 -0.47 9.15
CA GLU A 102 -1.18 0.79 9.77
C GLU A 102 -0.12 1.34 10.72
N PHE A 103 0.50 0.47 11.52
CA PHE A 103 1.61 0.86 12.38
C PHE A 103 2.77 1.44 11.58
N THR A 104 3.15 0.77 10.48
CA THR A 104 4.22 1.22 9.58
C THR A 104 3.91 2.59 8.97
N ILE A 105 2.69 2.79 8.48
CA ILE A 105 2.26 4.07 7.90
C ILE A 105 2.25 5.19 8.96
N LYS A 106 1.74 4.92 10.16
CA LYS A 106 1.75 5.90 11.27
C LYS A 106 3.18 6.27 11.66
N PHE A 107 4.06 5.29 11.75
CA PHE A 107 5.48 5.49 12.05
C PHE A 107 6.16 6.36 10.99
N LEU A 108 6.00 6.03 9.71
CA LEU A 108 6.57 6.80 8.60
C LEU A 108 6.04 8.24 8.55
N LYS A 109 4.73 8.46 8.78
CA LYS A 109 4.16 9.81 8.85
C LYS A 109 4.77 10.61 9.99
N LYS A 110 4.92 10.02 11.18
CA LYS A 110 5.53 10.67 12.33
C LYS A 110 6.98 11.06 12.05
N MET A 111 7.75 10.17 11.41
CA MET A 111 9.12 10.48 10.98
C MET A 111 9.15 11.62 9.96
N ALA A 112 8.28 11.59 8.96
CA ALA A 112 8.19 12.65 7.95
C ALA A 112 7.77 13.99 8.55
N GLU A 113 6.85 14.01 9.51
CA GLU A 113 6.44 15.23 10.22
C GLU A 113 7.61 15.83 11.01
N ILE A 114 8.42 15.02 11.69
CA ILE A 114 9.61 15.50 12.41
C ILE A 114 10.59 16.19 11.45
N ILE A 115 10.75 15.67 10.23
CA ILE A 115 11.66 16.25 9.22
C ILE A 115 11.06 17.49 8.55
N ILE A 116 9.76 17.50 8.24
CA ILE A 116 9.09 18.60 7.52
C ILE A 116 8.79 19.79 8.45
N TYR A 117 8.55 19.53 9.73
CA TYR A 117 8.23 20.57 10.72
C TYR A 117 9.24 21.74 10.77
N PRO A 118 10.57 21.53 10.84
CA PRO A 118 11.53 22.64 10.83
C PRO A 118 11.48 23.45 9.52
N VAL A 119 11.30 22.78 8.37
CA VAL A 119 11.15 23.46 7.08
C VAL A 119 9.90 24.34 7.08
N LYS A 120 8.80 23.87 7.65
CA LYS A 120 7.54 24.61 7.73
C LYS A 120 7.65 25.85 8.61
N ILE A 121 8.43 25.79 9.70
CA ILE A 121 8.76 26.95 10.54
C ILE A 121 9.52 28.00 9.74
N VAL A 122 10.58 27.59 9.03
CA VAL A 122 11.40 28.52 8.23
C VAL A 122 10.56 29.19 7.14
N VAL A 123 9.77 28.41 6.40
CA VAL A 123 8.90 28.95 5.34
C VAL A 123 7.87 29.92 5.91
N ASN A 124 7.22 29.59 7.03
CA ASN A 124 6.28 30.52 7.67
C ASN A 124 6.97 31.79 8.19
N PHE A 125 8.20 31.69 8.70
CA PHE A 125 8.99 32.84 9.14
C PHE A 125 9.22 33.86 8.01
N PHE A 126 9.39 33.42 6.76
CA PHE A 126 9.53 34.32 5.61
C PHE A 126 8.19 34.78 5.01
N ILE A 127 7.15 33.94 5.02
CA ILE A 127 5.84 34.30 4.43
C ILE A 127 5.08 35.33 5.29
N VAL A 128 5.19 35.25 6.62
CA VAL A 128 4.53 36.18 7.55
C VAL A 128 4.92 37.65 7.30
N PRO A 129 6.22 38.03 7.22
CA PRO A 129 6.60 39.39 6.90
C PRO A 129 6.21 39.80 5.48
N TYR A 130 6.26 38.90 4.50
CA TYR A 130 5.83 39.18 3.13
C TYR A 130 4.34 39.53 3.03
N ARG A 131 3.47 38.84 3.78
CA ARG A 131 2.04 39.18 3.84
C ARG A 131 1.79 40.53 4.51
N PHE A 132 2.58 40.86 5.54
CA PHE A 132 2.47 42.12 6.26
C PHE A 132 2.87 43.32 5.37
N THR A 133 3.99 43.21 4.66
CA THR A 133 4.47 44.27 3.75
C THR A 133 3.54 44.49 2.56
N ARG A 134 2.98 43.40 1.98
CA ARG A 134 1.99 43.51 0.89
C ARG A 134 0.73 44.26 1.32
N LYS A 135 0.30 44.07 2.58
CA LYS A 135 -0.88 44.76 3.13
C LYS A 135 -0.63 46.26 3.34
N ILE A 136 0.61 46.66 3.66
CA ILE A 136 1.02 48.06 3.79
C ILE A 136 1.12 48.75 2.42
N LEU A 137 1.65 48.06 1.41
CA LEU A 137 1.86 48.61 0.07
C LEU A 137 0.56 48.89 -0.71
N THR A 138 -0.53 48.16 -0.44
CA THR A 138 -1.81 48.37 -1.11
C THR A 138 -2.69 49.47 -0.47
N LEU A 139 -2.41 49.87 0.76
CA LEU A 139 -3.11 50.96 1.47
C LEU A 139 -3.02 52.33 0.76
N PRO A 140 -1.83 52.83 0.34
CA PRO A 140 -1.74 54.13 -0.33
C PRO A 140 -2.44 54.15 -1.69
N GLY A 141 -2.42 53.03 -2.45
CA GLY A 141 -3.11 52.92 -3.73
C GLY A 141 -4.64 52.97 -3.60
N ALA A 142 -5.20 52.35 -2.55
CA ALA A 142 -6.62 52.43 -2.24
C ALA A 142 -7.03 53.85 -1.78
N PHE A 143 -6.19 54.51 -0.98
CA PHE A 143 -6.41 55.89 -0.52
C PHE A 143 -6.36 56.92 -1.67
N LEU A 144 -5.38 56.79 -2.58
CA LEU A 144 -5.25 57.64 -3.76
C LEU A 144 -6.44 57.48 -4.72
N LYS A 145 -6.90 56.24 -4.93
CA LYS A 145 -8.07 55.95 -5.78
C LYS A 145 -9.36 56.59 -5.23
N ASN A 146 -9.54 56.60 -3.91
CA ASN A 146 -10.71 57.19 -3.25
C ASN A 146 -10.70 58.74 -3.28
N ASN A 147 -9.52 59.35 -3.12
CA ASN A 147 -9.37 60.80 -3.21
C ASN A 147 -9.49 61.34 -4.66
N LEU A 148 -8.98 60.61 -5.65
CA LEU A 148 -9.11 60.99 -7.07
C LEU A 148 -10.58 60.97 -7.56
N THR A 149 -11.44 60.10 -7.01
CA THR A 149 -12.88 60.15 -7.27
C THR A 149 -13.53 61.43 -6.73
N HIS A 150 -13.08 61.93 -5.57
CA HIS A 150 -13.57 63.19 -5.00
C HIS A 150 -13.16 64.40 -5.86
N PHE A 151 -11.94 64.41 -6.40
CA PHE A 151 -11.46 65.45 -7.33
C PHE A 151 -12.12 65.40 -8.72
N LYS A 152 -12.48 64.22 -9.23
CA LYS A 152 -13.24 64.08 -10.49
C LYS A 152 -14.65 64.67 -10.41
N ILE A 153 -15.29 64.64 -9.24
CA ILE A 153 -16.61 65.26 -9.02
C ILE A 153 -16.50 66.80 -9.08
N PHE A 154 -15.41 67.37 -8.56
CA PHE A 154 -15.19 68.82 -8.56
C PHE A 154 -14.81 69.39 -9.93
N LYS A 155 -14.12 68.62 -10.78
CA LYS A 155 -13.70 69.07 -12.13
C LYS A 155 -14.83 69.11 -13.15
N ARG A 156 -16.00 68.54 -12.84
CA ARG A 156 -17.17 68.47 -13.74
C ARG A 156 -18.16 69.64 -13.57
N LYS A 157 -17.81 70.63 -12.74
CA LYS A 157 -18.70 71.73 -12.32
C LYS A 157 -18.27 73.14 -12.79
N LYS A 158 -17.40 73.23 -13.79
CA LYS A 158 -17.08 74.49 -14.49
C LYS A 158 -17.42 74.36 -15.96
#